data_AF-A0A6H0CQ63-F1
#
_entry.id   AF-A0A6H0CQ63-F1
#
_cell.length_a   1.000
_cell.length_b   1.000
_cell.length_c   1.000
_cell.angle_alpha   90.00
_cell.angle_beta   90.00
_cell.angle_gamma   90.00
#
_symmetry.space_group_name_H-M   'P 1'
#
loop_
_entity.id
_entity.type
_entity.pdbx_description
1 polymer ?
#
loop_
_entity_poly.entity_id
_entity_poly.type
_entity_poly.pdbx_seq_one_letter_code
_entity_poly.pdbx_strand_id
1 'polypeptide(L)'
;MTQHHRAAERIGWTAGRNVEQEAMQAALRLAAMAESYGMSLSLFPAAKAFLSEFYGLDHRPVEPGREVASIGFSIDPEKARFQLIKLDHLSAGLRVALFPVGVTENDSVLAVGEEGQLLSFGLGGSWHMGDCALEGIENMITGLAPRRLREIAHAWDLKSAAAVGPVVGAVQAALTAVYVLHHHGIYSARSVCLTLTTLRGSGVEIARRSIGIPNGLLDEALSPIVRDVEEILAAHADGVGCEVKLTVEVPGVHAETSPGLVRFSARFGHVAMQTNDVEASLRVGAGARTGSLHVRVVDALRGLKQMS
;
A
#
# COMPACT_ATOMS: atom_id res chain seq x y z
N MET A 1 -22.85 15.23 12.70
CA MET A 1 -23.97 14.33 13.06
C MET A 1 -24.22 13.39 11.90
N THR A 2 -23.59 12.22 11.93
CA THR A 2 -23.46 11.26 10.83
C THR A 2 -24.70 10.37 10.73
N GLN A 3 -25.52 10.59 9.70
CA GLN A 3 -26.16 9.52 8.93
C GLN A 3 -25.09 8.47 8.59
N HIS A 4 -25.26 7.13 8.60
CA HIS A 4 -26.41 6.24 8.68
C HIS A 4 -25.86 4.84 9.03
N HIS A 5 -25.67 4.49 10.31
CA HIS A 5 -25.34 3.09 10.69
C HIS A 5 -26.61 2.23 10.83
N ARG A 6 -27.44 2.15 9.77
CA ARG A 6 -28.73 1.43 9.78
C ARG A 6 -28.76 0.21 8.88
N ALA A 7 -27.74 0.01 8.06
CA ALA A 7 -27.79 -1.04 7.05
C ALA A 7 -27.59 -2.42 7.69
N ALA A 8 -26.61 -2.53 8.59
CA ALA A 8 -26.33 -3.75 9.33
C ALA A 8 -27.50 -4.17 10.25
N GLU A 9 -28.27 -3.23 10.78
CA GLU A 9 -29.46 -3.52 11.59
C GLU A 9 -30.53 -4.32 10.81
N ARG A 10 -30.66 -4.09 9.49
CA ARG A 10 -31.60 -4.82 8.63
C ARG A 10 -31.29 -6.31 8.49
N ILE A 11 -30.04 -6.71 8.74
CA ILE A 11 -29.58 -8.11 8.71
C ILE A 11 -29.40 -8.70 10.12
N GLY A 12 -29.97 -8.06 11.15
CA GLY A 12 -29.99 -8.57 12.52
C GLY A 12 -28.76 -8.23 13.37
N TRP A 13 -27.86 -7.36 12.90
CA TRP A 13 -26.81 -6.82 13.75
C TRP A 13 -27.36 -5.73 14.70
N THR A 14 -26.82 -5.65 15.91
CA THR A 14 -27.13 -4.57 16.88
C THR A 14 -25.84 -4.12 17.55
N ALA A 15 -25.75 -2.83 17.88
CA ALA A 15 -24.58 -2.30 18.57
C ALA A 15 -24.36 -2.99 19.92
N GLY A 16 -23.13 -3.45 20.17
CA GLY A 16 -22.79 -4.22 21.38
C GLY A 16 -23.12 -5.71 21.31
N ARG A 17 -23.54 -6.23 20.14
CA ARG A 17 -23.66 -7.66 19.88
C ARG A 17 -22.34 -8.37 20.25
N ASN A 18 -22.46 -9.48 20.98
CA ASN A 18 -21.32 -10.32 21.35
C ASN A 18 -21.71 -11.80 21.27
N VAL A 19 -21.10 -12.51 20.33
CA VAL A 19 -21.20 -13.96 20.08
C VAL A 19 -19.82 -14.62 20.13
N GLU A 20 -18.95 -14.13 21.03
CA GLU A 20 -17.55 -14.56 21.14
C GLU A 20 -17.42 -16.08 21.27
N GLN A 21 -18.28 -16.75 22.03
CA GLN A 21 -18.15 -18.19 22.28
C GLN A 21 -18.24 -19.01 20.99
N GLU A 22 -19.30 -18.81 20.19
CA GLU A 22 -19.51 -19.51 18.92
C GLU A 22 -18.46 -19.09 17.88
N ALA A 23 -18.13 -17.79 17.86
CA ALA A 23 -17.11 -17.22 17.00
C ALA A 23 -15.73 -17.86 17.24
N MET A 24 -15.30 -17.98 18.50
CA MET A 24 -14.00 -18.56 18.85
C MET A 24 -13.96 -20.05 18.55
N GLN A 25 -15.06 -20.78 18.72
CA GLN A 25 -15.14 -22.19 18.30
C GLN A 25 -14.96 -22.36 16.79
N ALA A 26 -15.56 -21.50 15.97
CA ALA A 26 -15.36 -21.51 14.52
C ALA A 26 -13.91 -21.16 14.14
N ALA A 27 -13.34 -20.12 14.77
CA ALA A 27 -11.95 -19.72 14.56
C ALA A 27 -10.95 -20.83 14.93
N LEU A 28 -11.15 -21.51 16.07
CA LEU A 28 -10.32 -22.64 16.51
C LEU A 28 -10.40 -23.82 15.53
N ARG A 29 -11.60 -24.16 15.04
CA ARG A 29 -11.76 -25.21 14.03
C ARG A 29 -11.01 -24.88 12.74
N LEU A 30 -11.07 -23.63 12.30
CA LEU A 30 -10.31 -23.17 11.14
C LEU A 30 -8.80 -23.23 11.39
N ALA A 31 -8.32 -22.80 12.57
CA ALA A 31 -6.91 -22.85 12.92
C ALA A 31 -6.37 -24.28 12.95
N ALA A 32 -7.10 -25.22 13.57
CA ALA A 32 -6.73 -26.64 13.58
C ALA A 32 -6.64 -27.23 12.16
N MET A 33 -7.51 -26.79 11.24
CA MET A 33 -7.41 -27.19 9.84
C MET A 33 -6.23 -26.53 9.12
N ALA A 34 -5.93 -25.26 9.40
CA ALA A 34 -4.72 -24.60 8.87
C ALA A 34 -3.45 -25.36 9.26
N GLU A 35 -3.36 -25.81 10.52
CA GLU A 35 -2.24 -26.62 11.03
C GLU A 35 -2.09 -27.94 10.27
N SER A 36 -3.19 -28.59 9.89
CA SER A 36 -3.16 -29.82 9.08
C SER A 36 -2.55 -29.62 7.69
N TYR A 37 -2.51 -28.38 7.20
CA TYR A 37 -1.85 -27.97 5.96
C TYR A 37 -0.45 -27.36 6.20
N GLY A 38 0.08 -27.43 7.42
CA GLY A 38 1.37 -26.84 7.78
C GLY A 38 1.37 -25.31 7.85
N MET A 39 0.19 -24.70 7.95
CA MET A 39 0.03 -23.25 8.09
C MET A 39 -0.26 -22.88 9.55
N SER A 40 0.22 -21.72 9.98
CA SER A 40 -0.16 -21.14 11.28
C SER A 40 -1.13 -19.99 11.04
N LEU A 41 -2.35 -20.12 11.56
CA LEU A 41 -3.36 -19.07 11.50
C LEU A 41 -3.52 -18.45 12.89
N SER A 42 -2.93 -17.27 13.09
CA SER A 42 -3.01 -16.56 14.37
C SER A 42 -4.24 -15.65 14.43
N LEU A 43 -5.05 -15.82 15.48
CA LEU A 43 -6.17 -14.93 15.76
C LEU A 43 -5.69 -13.71 16.57
N PHE A 44 -5.59 -12.56 15.92
CA PHE A 44 -5.19 -11.29 16.54
C PHE A 44 -6.39 -10.47 17.05
N PRO A 45 -6.18 -9.43 17.88
CA PRO A 45 -7.27 -8.71 18.56
C PRO A 45 -8.36 -8.16 17.63
N ALA A 46 -8.01 -7.57 16.50
CA ALA A 46 -8.98 -7.03 15.55
C ALA A 46 -9.86 -8.13 14.91
N ALA A 47 -9.28 -9.29 14.58
CA ALA A 47 -10.03 -10.44 14.08
C ALA A 47 -10.96 -11.03 15.15
N LYS A 48 -10.48 -11.13 16.40
CA LYS A 48 -11.30 -11.56 17.53
C LYS A 48 -12.49 -10.61 17.74
N ALA A 49 -12.24 -9.31 17.76
CA ALA A 49 -13.28 -8.29 17.92
C ALA A 49 -14.32 -8.38 16.79
N PHE A 50 -13.86 -8.48 15.54
CA PHE A 50 -14.73 -8.65 14.39
C PHE A 50 -15.62 -9.88 14.53
N LEU A 51 -15.06 -11.06 14.79
CA LEU A 51 -15.86 -12.28 14.87
C LEU A 51 -16.83 -12.25 16.07
N SER A 52 -16.39 -11.72 17.21
CA SER A 52 -17.26 -11.59 18.39
C SER A 52 -18.48 -10.72 18.10
N GLU A 53 -18.35 -9.72 17.23
CA GLU A 53 -19.45 -8.81 16.91
C GLU A 53 -20.28 -9.24 15.69
N PHE A 54 -19.66 -9.79 14.65
CA PHE A 54 -20.28 -10.01 13.33
C PHE A 54 -20.45 -11.48 12.93
N TYR A 55 -19.91 -12.45 13.68
CA TYR A 55 -20.04 -13.88 13.34
C TYR A 55 -21.51 -14.32 13.20
N GLY A 56 -21.82 -15.09 12.16
CA GLY A 56 -23.15 -15.59 11.86
C GLY A 56 -24.06 -14.62 11.10
N LEU A 57 -23.59 -13.40 10.79
CA LEU A 57 -24.34 -12.51 9.90
C LEU A 57 -24.33 -13.03 8.47
N ASP A 58 -25.48 -12.97 7.81
CA ASP A 58 -25.67 -13.32 6.41
C ASP A 58 -26.42 -12.19 5.73
N HIS A 59 -26.01 -11.84 4.51
CA HIS A 59 -26.66 -10.84 3.70
C HIS A 59 -26.82 -11.35 2.28
N ARG A 60 -28.06 -11.31 1.80
CA ARG A 60 -28.41 -11.63 0.42
C ARG A 60 -28.91 -10.36 -0.28
N PRO A 61 -28.24 -9.88 -1.33
CA PRO A 61 -28.63 -8.67 -2.05
C PRO A 61 -30.02 -8.80 -2.65
N VAL A 62 -30.92 -7.89 -2.30
CA VAL A 62 -32.25 -7.77 -2.94
C VAL A 62 -32.37 -6.45 -3.72
N GLU A 63 -31.46 -5.50 -3.47
CA GLU A 63 -31.50 -4.13 -3.99
C GLU A 63 -30.26 -3.82 -4.84
N PRO A 64 -30.37 -2.93 -5.85
CA PRO A 64 -29.30 -2.62 -6.80
C PRO A 64 -28.08 -1.87 -6.23
N GLY A 65 -28.10 -1.48 -4.95
CA GLY A 65 -27.01 -0.75 -4.27
C GLY A 65 -26.86 0.72 -4.72
N ARG A 66 -25.97 1.48 -4.06
CA ARG A 66 -25.80 2.93 -4.27
C ARG A 66 -24.89 3.29 -5.43
N GLU A 67 -23.74 2.64 -5.53
CA GLU A 67 -22.71 2.87 -6.55
C GLU A 67 -22.45 1.60 -7.38
N VAL A 68 -22.49 0.45 -6.71
CA VAL A 68 -22.40 -0.89 -7.28
C VAL A 68 -23.49 -1.77 -6.70
N ALA A 69 -23.73 -2.92 -7.31
CA ALA A 69 -24.61 -3.94 -6.74
C ALA A 69 -24.23 -4.23 -5.28
N SER A 70 -25.24 -4.35 -4.41
CA SER A 70 -25.03 -4.79 -3.04
C SER A 70 -24.30 -6.14 -3.03
N ILE A 71 -23.30 -6.28 -2.16
CA ILE A 71 -22.41 -7.45 -2.13
C ILE A 71 -22.94 -8.39 -1.05
N GLY A 72 -23.43 -9.56 -1.46
CA GLY A 72 -23.86 -10.60 -0.54
C GLY A 72 -22.70 -11.26 0.16
N PHE A 73 -22.90 -11.66 1.42
CA PHE A 73 -21.86 -12.27 2.23
C PHE A 73 -22.41 -13.18 3.32
N SER A 74 -21.51 -14.01 3.85
CA SER A 74 -21.73 -14.83 5.02
C SER A 74 -20.51 -14.79 5.92
N ILE A 75 -20.70 -14.30 7.14
CA ILE A 75 -19.64 -14.15 8.15
C ILE A 75 -19.50 -15.44 8.92
N ASP A 76 -18.74 -16.35 8.35
CA ASP A 76 -18.32 -17.60 8.98
C ASP A 76 -16.90 -17.94 8.47
N PRO A 77 -15.88 -17.88 9.34
CA PRO A 77 -14.49 -18.12 8.94
C PRO A 77 -14.29 -19.53 8.34
N GLU A 78 -15.09 -20.53 8.72
CA GLU A 78 -14.96 -21.88 8.20
C GLU A 78 -15.32 -21.99 6.72
N LYS A 79 -16.12 -21.05 6.19
CA LYS A 79 -16.44 -20.99 4.76
C LYS A 79 -15.22 -20.62 3.91
N ALA A 80 -14.22 -19.97 4.50
CA ALA A 80 -12.99 -19.59 3.82
C ALA A 80 -11.91 -20.69 3.85
N ARG A 81 -12.17 -21.86 4.43
CA ARG A 81 -11.18 -22.93 4.65
C ARG A 81 -10.38 -23.36 3.43
N PHE A 82 -11.01 -23.40 2.27
CA PHE A 82 -10.36 -23.84 1.03
C PHE A 82 -9.49 -22.76 0.37
N GLN A 83 -9.42 -21.56 0.97
CA GLN A 83 -8.69 -20.42 0.45
C GLN A 83 -7.53 -19.98 1.36
N LEU A 84 -7.22 -20.74 2.41
CA LEU A 84 -6.17 -20.40 3.38
C LEU A 84 -4.79 -20.19 2.74
N ILE A 85 -4.39 -21.03 1.77
CA ILE A 85 -3.12 -20.85 1.05
C ILE A 85 -3.11 -19.53 0.25
N LYS A 86 -4.24 -19.18 -0.38
CA LYS A 86 -4.34 -17.91 -1.12
C LYS A 86 -4.33 -16.70 -0.18
N LEU A 87 -4.96 -16.83 0.99
CA LEU A 87 -4.93 -15.82 2.03
C LEU A 87 -3.49 -15.58 2.51
N ASP A 88 -2.72 -16.64 2.75
CA ASP A 88 -1.32 -16.54 3.20
C ASP A 88 -0.46 -15.79 2.17
N HIS A 89 -0.56 -16.17 0.89
CA HIS A 89 0.12 -15.44 -0.19
C HIS A 89 -0.31 -13.97 -0.28
N LEU A 90 -1.59 -13.67 -0.07
CA LEU A 90 -2.08 -12.30 -0.07
C LEU A 90 -1.57 -11.50 1.13
N SER A 91 -1.62 -12.10 2.32
CA SER A 91 -1.07 -11.55 3.57
C SER A 91 0.40 -11.19 3.39
N ALA A 92 1.20 -12.11 2.83
CA ALA A 92 2.61 -11.87 2.52
C ALA A 92 2.81 -10.77 1.46
N GLY A 93 1.99 -10.73 0.41
CA GLY A 93 2.07 -9.71 -0.65
C GLY A 93 1.66 -8.30 -0.19
N LEU A 94 0.65 -8.20 0.68
CA LEU A 94 0.23 -6.95 1.31
C LEU A 94 1.14 -6.58 2.48
N ARG A 95 1.81 -7.55 3.09
CA ARG A 95 2.54 -7.40 4.36
C ARG A 95 1.67 -6.82 5.46
N VAL A 96 0.45 -7.35 5.52
CA VAL A 96 -0.56 -7.04 6.53
C VAL A 96 -1.03 -8.39 7.03
N ALA A 97 -1.03 -8.61 8.34
CA ALA A 97 -1.59 -9.83 8.89
C ALA A 97 -3.09 -9.87 8.61
N LEU A 98 -3.55 -10.96 7.99
CA LEU A 98 -4.96 -11.16 7.65
C LEU A 98 -5.54 -12.38 8.36
N PHE A 99 -6.77 -12.25 8.83
CA PHE A 99 -7.56 -13.38 9.32
C PHE A 99 -8.85 -13.49 8.50
N PRO A 100 -9.20 -14.67 7.97
CA PRO A 100 -10.40 -14.84 7.17
C PRO A 100 -11.63 -14.85 8.09
N VAL A 101 -12.67 -14.12 7.73
CA VAL A 101 -13.87 -13.96 8.55
C VAL A 101 -15.14 -14.46 7.88
N GLY A 102 -15.07 -14.76 6.59
CA GLY A 102 -16.23 -15.19 5.82
C GLY A 102 -15.96 -15.27 4.34
N VAL A 103 -17.05 -15.35 3.58
CA VAL A 103 -17.04 -15.31 2.11
C VAL A 103 -18.17 -14.42 1.62
N THR A 104 -17.97 -13.84 0.44
CA THR A 104 -19.03 -13.22 -0.34
C THR A 104 -19.81 -14.29 -1.12
N GLU A 105 -20.98 -13.94 -1.68
CA GLU A 105 -21.78 -14.85 -2.51
C GLU A 105 -21.06 -15.36 -3.78
N ASN A 106 -20.02 -14.66 -4.24
CA ASN A 106 -19.21 -15.07 -5.39
C ASN A 106 -17.95 -15.85 -5.00
N ASP A 107 -17.92 -16.41 -3.79
CA ASP A 107 -16.81 -17.16 -3.19
C ASP A 107 -15.50 -16.36 -3.04
N SER A 108 -15.53 -15.02 -3.13
CA SER A 108 -14.41 -14.19 -2.67
C SER A 108 -14.34 -14.25 -1.15
N VAL A 109 -13.15 -14.45 -0.61
CA VAL A 109 -12.92 -14.49 0.84
C VAL A 109 -13.01 -13.09 1.40
N LEU A 110 -13.65 -12.96 2.56
CA LEU A 110 -13.58 -11.78 3.41
C LEU A 110 -12.52 -12.00 4.48
N ALA A 111 -11.67 -11.02 4.70
CA ALA A 111 -10.64 -11.05 5.73
C ALA A 111 -10.51 -9.70 6.42
N VAL A 112 -10.16 -9.75 7.70
CA VAL A 112 -9.86 -8.57 8.50
C VAL A 112 -8.35 -8.42 8.60
N GLY A 113 -7.86 -7.19 8.51
CA GLY A 113 -6.46 -6.86 8.78
C GLY A 113 -6.22 -6.54 10.26
N GLU A 114 -4.95 -6.49 10.65
CA GLU A 114 -4.56 -6.23 12.05
C GLU A 114 -5.07 -4.91 12.64
N GLU A 115 -5.33 -3.90 11.81
CA GLU A 115 -5.91 -2.62 12.23
C GLU A 115 -7.45 -2.58 12.15
N GLY A 116 -8.10 -3.69 11.78
CA GLY A 116 -9.56 -3.82 11.74
C GLY A 116 -10.23 -3.49 10.40
N GLN A 117 -9.46 -3.15 9.37
CA GLN A 117 -9.95 -2.97 8.00
C GLN A 117 -10.60 -4.26 7.49
N LEU A 118 -11.68 -4.14 6.71
CA LEU A 118 -12.30 -5.27 6.04
C LEU A 118 -11.84 -5.32 4.58
N LEU A 119 -11.29 -6.46 4.17
CA LEU A 119 -10.80 -6.71 2.82
C LEU A 119 -11.59 -7.88 2.22
N SER A 120 -11.69 -7.91 0.88
CA SER A 120 -12.05 -9.13 0.18
C SER A 120 -11.15 -9.44 -1.00
N PHE A 121 -11.02 -10.72 -1.31
CA PHE A 121 -10.17 -11.17 -2.40
C PHE A 121 -10.75 -12.43 -3.06
N GLY A 122 -10.68 -12.46 -4.38
CA GLY A 122 -11.18 -13.55 -5.20
C GLY A 122 -10.69 -13.43 -6.63
N LEU A 123 -11.41 -14.05 -7.58
CA LEU A 123 -11.02 -14.05 -8.99
C LEU A 123 -10.96 -12.64 -9.60
N GLY A 124 -11.75 -11.69 -9.09
CA GLY A 124 -11.73 -10.28 -9.54
C GLY A 124 -10.56 -9.44 -9.01
N GLY A 125 -9.70 -10.02 -8.16
CA GLY A 125 -8.61 -9.35 -7.46
C GLY A 125 -8.95 -9.04 -6.00
N SER A 126 -8.16 -8.13 -5.41
CA SER A 126 -8.27 -7.75 -4.00
C SER A 126 -8.87 -6.36 -3.85
N TRP A 127 -9.67 -6.19 -2.79
CA TRP A 127 -10.52 -5.03 -2.58
C TRP A 127 -10.53 -4.64 -1.10
N HIS A 128 -10.54 -3.35 -0.84
CA HIS A 128 -10.74 -2.76 0.47
C HIS A 128 -12.21 -2.37 0.61
N MET A 129 -12.90 -2.96 1.58
CA MET A 129 -14.34 -2.80 1.80
C MET A 129 -14.65 -1.68 2.78
N GLY A 130 -13.79 -1.43 3.76
CA GLY A 130 -13.95 -0.35 4.75
C GLY A 130 -12.75 -0.29 5.69
N ASP A 131 -12.50 0.89 6.27
CA ASP A 131 -11.37 1.11 7.19
C ASP A 131 -11.62 0.45 8.56
N CYS A 132 -12.87 0.10 8.86
CA CYS A 132 -13.23 -0.74 10.00
C CYS A 132 -14.29 -1.80 9.64
N ALA A 133 -14.50 -2.73 10.57
CA ALA A 133 -15.46 -3.83 10.46
C ALA A 133 -16.87 -3.38 10.07
N LEU A 134 -17.46 -2.48 10.86
CA LEU A 134 -18.83 -2.01 10.66
C LEU A 134 -18.96 -1.26 9.34
N GLU A 135 -18.05 -0.34 9.05
CA GLU A 135 -18.05 0.41 7.79
C GLU A 135 -18.00 -0.54 6.58
N GLY A 136 -17.12 -1.55 6.61
CA GLY A 136 -17.01 -2.53 5.53
C GLY A 136 -18.30 -3.32 5.31
N ILE A 137 -18.95 -3.77 6.40
CA ILE A 137 -20.24 -4.45 6.35
C ILE A 137 -21.31 -3.53 5.73
N GLU A 138 -21.38 -2.28 6.19
CA GLU A 138 -22.37 -1.33 5.68
C GLU A 138 -22.14 -0.94 4.22
N ASN A 139 -20.89 -0.76 3.82
CA ASN A 139 -20.51 -0.48 2.43
C ASN A 139 -20.95 -1.63 1.52
N MET A 140 -20.77 -2.89 1.93
CA MET A 140 -21.23 -4.05 1.17
C MET A 140 -22.76 -4.12 1.08
N ILE A 141 -23.48 -3.92 2.20
CA ILE A 141 -24.96 -3.95 2.22
C ILE A 141 -25.53 -2.82 1.36
N THR A 142 -25.00 -1.61 1.49
CA THR A 142 -25.49 -0.43 0.76
C THR A 142 -24.98 -0.34 -0.68
N GLY A 143 -24.01 -1.16 -1.08
CA GLY A 143 -23.44 -1.16 -2.41
C GLY A 143 -22.59 0.08 -2.70
N LEU A 144 -21.76 0.51 -1.74
CA LEU A 144 -20.71 1.50 -1.98
C LEU A 144 -19.52 0.83 -2.66
N ALA A 145 -18.92 1.49 -3.66
CA ALA A 145 -17.90 0.87 -4.49
C ALA A 145 -16.62 0.60 -3.67
N PRO A 146 -16.17 -0.67 -3.58
CA PRO A 146 -14.96 -0.97 -2.84
C PRO A 146 -13.72 -0.49 -3.58
N ARG A 147 -12.67 -0.16 -2.84
CA ARG A 147 -11.43 0.34 -3.42
C ARG A 147 -10.52 -0.82 -3.83
N ARG A 148 -10.15 -0.89 -5.11
CA ARG A 148 -9.24 -1.92 -5.61
C ARG A 148 -7.85 -1.81 -4.99
N LEU A 149 -7.37 -2.90 -4.39
CA LEU A 149 -6.01 -3.05 -3.87
C LEU A 149 -5.08 -3.53 -4.99
N ARG A 150 -4.19 -2.63 -5.41
CA ARG A 150 -3.15 -2.86 -6.42
C ARG A 150 -2.06 -1.83 -6.24
N GLU A 151 -0.88 -2.11 -6.76
CA GLU A 151 0.16 -1.09 -6.89
C GLU A 151 -0.33 0.06 -7.77
N ILE A 152 -0.04 1.29 -7.33
CA ILE A 152 -0.27 2.51 -8.10
C ILE A 152 1.02 3.32 -8.12
N ALA A 153 1.36 3.87 -9.27
CA ALA A 153 2.39 4.89 -9.40
C ALA A 153 1.73 6.26 -9.54
N HIS A 154 2.06 7.17 -8.61
CA HIS A 154 1.73 8.58 -8.74
C HIS A 154 2.93 9.26 -9.38
N ALA A 155 2.84 9.70 -10.64
CA ALA A 155 3.89 10.45 -11.32
C ALA A 155 3.48 11.92 -11.50
N TRP A 156 4.45 12.83 -11.44
CA TRP A 156 4.27 14.26 -11.70
C TRP A 156 5.59 14.89 -12.17
N ASP A 157 5.48 15.93 -12.98
CA ASP A 157 6.64 16.67 -13.49
C ASP A 157 7.11 17.72 -12.49
N LEU A 158 8.43 17.89 -12.37
CA LEU A 158 9.04 18.93 -11.54
C LEU A 158 9.45 20.11 -12.43
N LYS A 159 8.55 21.09 -12.57
CA LYS A 159 8.77 22.21 -13.49
C LYS A 159 9.91 23.13 -13.03
N SER A 160 10.09 23.23 -11.72
CA SER A 160 11.19 23.98 -11.08
C SER A 160 12.58 23.41 -11.36
N ALA A 161 12.69 22.10 -11.66
CA ALA A 161 13.96 21.43 -11.93
C ALA A 161 14.63 21.88 -13.24
N ALA A 162 13.83 22.30 -14.24
CA ALA A 162 14.36 22.77 -15.51
C ALA A 162 15.20 24.06 -15.39
N ALA A 163 14.97 24.86 -14.33
CA ALA A 163 15.69 26.12 -14.11
C ALA A 163 17.07 25.94 -13.47
N VAL A 164 17.30 24.85 -12.72
CA VAL A 164 18.53 24.60 -11.95
C VAL A 164 19.37 23.46 -12.56
N GLY A 165 18.77 22.68 -13.48
CA GLY A 165 19.41 21.56 -14.16
C GLY A 165 18.87 20.20 -13.67
N PRO A 166 18.83 19.18 -14.54
CA PRO A 166 18.13 17.92 -14.24
C PRO A 166 18.76 17.13 -13.09
N VAL A 167 20.09 17.17 -12.96
CA VAL A 167 20.80 16.51 -11.84
C VAL A 167 20.43 17.16 -10.51
N VAL A 168 20.58 18.49 -10.41
CA VAL A 168 20.27 19.23 -9.19
C VAL A 168 18.80 19.07 -8.81
N GLY A 169 17.89 19.21 -9.77
CA GLY A 169 16.46 19.03 -9.52
C GLY A 169 16.09 17.62 -9.07
N ALA A 170 16.71 16.58 -9.65
CA ALA A 170 16.47 15.20 -9.23
C ALA A 170 17.00 14.92 -7.81
N VAL A 171 18.18 15.45 -7.45
CA VAL A 171 18.74 15.30 -6.10
C VAL A 171 17.90 16.07 -5.07
N GLN A 172 17.52 17.31 -5.36
CA GLN A 172 16.61 18.10 -4.51
C GLN A 172 15.29 17.37 -4.29
N ALA A 173 14.74 16.76 -5.34
CA ALA A 173 13.51 15.98 -5.24
C ALA A 173 13.68 14.75 -4.33
N ALA A 174 14.80 14.01 -4.48
CA ALA A 174 15.10 12.86 -3.64
C ALA A 174 15.27 13.26 -2.16
N LEU A 175 16.02 14.33 -1.88
CA LEU A 175 16.22 14.82 -0.51
C LEU A 175 14.93 15.32 0.14
N THR A 176 14.12 16.06 -0.61
CA THR A 176 12.81 16.51 -0.12
C THR A 176 11.90 15.32 0.14
N ALA A 177 11.93 14.29 -0.73
CA ALA A 177 11.17 13.07 -0.51
C ALA A 177 11.62 12.32 0.75
N VAL A 178 12.93 12.24 1.01
CA VAL A 178 13.45 11.70 2.29
C VAL A 178 12.85 12.45 3.46
N TYR A 179 12.86 13.78 3.44
CA TYR A 179 12.32 14.60 4.52
C TYR A 179 10.81 14.43 4.71
N VAL A 180 10.01 14.58 3.65
CA VAL A 180 8.54 14.49 3.72
C VAL A 180 8.12 13.08 4.14
N LEU A 181 8.68 12.04 3.53
CA LEU A 181 8.32 10.65 3.86
C LEU A 181 8.78 10.26 5.26
N HIS A 182 9.86 10.87 5.76
CA HIS A 182 10.28 10.71 7.16
C HIS A 182 9.35 11.42 8.14
N HIS A 183 8.96 12.66 7.84
CA HIS A 183 8.02 13.41 8.67
C HIS A 183 6.67 12.70 8.83
N HIS A 184 6.20 12.04 7.77
CA HIS A 184 4.99 11.22 7.79
C HIS A 184 5.20 9.78 8.31
N GLY A 185 6.37 9.43 8.83
CA GLY A 185 6.65 8.10 9.40
C GLY A 185 6.65 6.95 8.40
N ILE A 186 6.74 7.23 7.09
CA ILE A 186 6.77 6.21 6.04
C ILE A 186 8.18 5.65 5.91
N TYR A 187 9.20 6.51 5.95
CA TYR A 187 10.61 6.15 5.81
C TYR A 187 11.47 6.68 6.96
N SER A 188 12.61 6.03 7.16
CA SER A 188 13.85 6.74 7.48
C SER A 188 14.70 6.62 6.20
N ALA A 189 15.73 7.38 5.91
CA ALA A 189 16.65 7.04 4.81
C ALA A 189 17.97 7.76 5.04
N ARG A 190 19.08 7.05 4.82
CA ARG A 190 20.43 7.63 4.92
C ARG A 190 21.23 7.46 3.64
N SER A 191 20.59 7.00 2.58
CA SER A 191 21.19 6.93 1.26
C SER A 191 20.14 7.08 0.18
N VAL A 192 20.58 7.52 -0.99
CA VAL A 192 19.83 7.52 -2.24
C VAL A 192 20.52 6.56 -3.19
N CYS A 193 19.76 5.70 -3.86
CA CYS A 193 20.30 4.80 -4.86
C CYS A 193 20.21 5.46 -6.24
N LEU A 194 21.35 5.64 -6.90
CA LEU A 194 21.45 6.05 -8.29
C LEU A 194 21.47 4.80 -9.17
N THR A 195 20.59 4.77 -10.18
CA THR A 195 20.56 3.77 -11.25
C THR A 195 20.72 4.47 -12.60
N LEU A 196 21.65 3.98 -13.41
CA LEU A 196 21.89 4.42 -14.78
C LEU A 196 21.52 3.30 -15.76
N THR A 197 20.72 3.63 -16.76
CA THR A 197 20.24 2.65 -17.76
C THR A 197 20.57 3.13 -19.18
N THR A 198 21.09 2.24 -20.04
CA THR A 198 21.55 2.57 -21.42
C THR A 198 20.45 3.10 -22.32
N LEU A 199 19.23 2.62 -22.12
CA LEU A 199 18.09 2.79 -23.02
C LEU A 199 16.87 3.14 -22.17
N ARG A 200 16.18 4.20 -22.58
CA ARG A 200 15.07 4.82 -21.86
C ARG A 200 13.95 3.80 -21.64
N GLY A 201 13.67 3.44 -20.39
CA GLY A 201 12.61 2.49 -20.01
C GLY A 201 12.86 1.00 -20.26
N SER A 202 13.86 0.59 -21.07
CA SER A 202 14.09 -0.83 -21.41
C SER A 202 15.55 -1.24 -21.57
N GLY A 203 16.49 -0.35 -21.23
CA GLY A 203 17.91 -0.60 -21.39
C GLY A 203 18.51 -1.48 -20.30
N VAL A 204 19.79 -1.77 -20.45
CA VAL A 204 20.57 -2.53 -19.47
C VAL A 204 21.05 -1.56 -18.39
N GLU A 205 21.01 -1.99 -17.13
CA GLU A 205 21.60 -1.26 -16.01
C GLU A 205 23.13 -1.22 -16.20
N ILE A 206 23.68 -0.01 -16.38
CA ILE A 206 25.12 0.23 -16.55
C ILE A 206 25.78 0.40 -15.19
N ALA A 207 25.09 1.08 -14.28
CA ALA A 207 25.60 1.37 -12.95
C ALA A 207 24.46 1.47 -11.94
N ARG A 208 24.70 0.93 -10.75
CA ARG A 208 23.90 1.16 -9.56
C ARG A 208 24.81 1.50 -8.39
N ARG A 209 24.57 2.63 -7.75
CA ARG A 209 25.40 3.16 -6.66
C ARG A 209 24.52 3.66 -5.52
N SER A 210 24.94 3.39 -4.29
CA SER A 210 24.31 3.95 -3.10
C SER A 210 25.12 5.16 -2.67
N ILE A 211 24.50 6.34 -2.64
CA ILE A 211 25.13 7.60 -2.24
C ILE A 211 24.61 7.93 -0.84
N GLY A 212 25.51 8.12 0.11
CA GLY A 212 25.15 8.45 1.50
C GLY A 212 24.59 9.86 1.61
N ILE A 213 23.59 10.04 2.48
CA ILE A 213 23.06 11.35 2.85
C ILE A 213 23.87 11.85 4.06
N PRO A 214 24.62 12.96 3.94
CA PRO A 214 25.37 13.54 5.06
C PRO A 214 24.46 13.88 6.25
N ASN A 215 25.00 13.83 7.46
CA ASN A 215 24.31 14.39 8.63
C ASN A 215 24.40 15.92 8.54
N GLY A 216 23.27 16.63 8.57
CA GLY A 216 23.25 18.09 8.49
C GLY A 216 21.91 18.64 8.00
N LEU A 217 21.89 19.93 7.66
CA LEU A 217 20.73 20.55 7.01
C LEU A 217 20.59 20.05 5.56
N LEU A 218 19.37 20.06 5.02
CA LEU A 218 19.08 19.58 3.66
C LEU A 218 19.96 20.26 2.59
N ASP A 219 20.18 21.57 2.74
CA ASP A 219 20.98 22.37 1.81
C ASP A 219 22.47 21.99 1.84
N GLU A 220 22.98 21.55 2.99
CA GLU A 220 24.36 21.07 3.15
C GLU A 220 24.55 19.69 2.51
N ALA A 221 23.49 18.87 2.50
CA ALA A 221 23.50 17.54 1.90
C ALA A 221 23.42 17.55 0.36
N LEU A 222 22.91 18.64 -0.23
CA LEU A 222 22.67 18.72 -1.68
C LEU A 222 23.97 18.67 -2.50
N SER A 223 24.94 19.55 -2.19
CA SER A 223 26.14 19.74 -3.01
C SER A 223 27.02 18.47 -3.09
N PRO A 224 27.28 17.74 -2.00
CA PRO A 224 28.05 16.48 -2.06
C PRO A 224 27.38 15.42 -2.94
N ILE A 225 26.05 15.27 -2.83
CA ILE A 225 25.32 14.24 -3.60
C ILE A 225 25.27 14.60 -5.08
N VAL A 226 25.08 15.88 -5.43
CA VAL A 226 25.14 16.33 -6.83
C VAL A 226 26.50 16.01 -7.44
N ARG A 227 27.59 16.34 -6.74
CA ARG A 227 28.95 16.04 -7.21
C ARG A 227 29.14 14.54 -7.43
N ASP A 228 28.73 13.69 -6.48
CA ASP A 228 28.85 12.24 -6.61
C ASP A 228 28.05 11.71 -7.82
N VAL A 229 26.85 12.24 -8.06
CA VAL A 229 26.04 11.87 -9.24
C VAL A 229 26.73 12.30 -10.53
N GLU A 230 27.25 13.52 -10.60
CA GLU A 230 27.96 14.05 -11.78
C GLU A 230 29.24 13.25 -12.09
N GLU A 231 30.02 12.89 -11.06
CA GLU A 231 31.20 12.04 -11.21
C GLU A 231 30.84 10.64 -11.76
N ILE A 232 29.76 10.04 -11.27
CA ILE A 232 29.29 8.73 -11.76
C ILE A 232 28.79 8.84 -13.20
N LEU A 233 28.08 9.92 -13.55
CA LEU A 233 27.63 10.17 -14.92
C LEU A 233 28.81 10.36 -15.87
N ALA A 234 29.79 11.19 -15.50
CA ALA A 234 30.99 11.42 -16.31
C ALA A 234 31.80 10.13 -16.55
N ALA A 235 31.76 9.17 -15.63
CA ALA A 235 32.47 7.90 -15.75
C ALA A 235 31.74 6.84 -16.61
N HIS A 236 30.44 6.97 -16.87
CA HIS A 236 29.62 5.92 -17.53
C HIS A 236 28.79 6.42 -18.72
N ALA A 237 28.66 7.72 -18.90
CA ALA A 237 27.88 8.32 -19.97
C ALA A 237 28.77 9.30 -20.74
N ASP A 238 29.35 8.82 -21.85
CA ASP A 238 30.10 9.64 -22.83
C ASP A 238 29.20 10.63 -23.60
N GLY A 239 28.12 11.11 -22.98
CA GLY A 239 27.33 12.25 -23.45
C GLY A 239 26.00 11.97 -24.16
N VAL A 240 25.52 10.73 -24.33
CA VAL A 240 24.22 10.52 -25.02
C VAL A 240 23.35 9.40 -24.42
N GLY A 241 22.15 9.77 -23.96
CA GLY A 241 20.96 8.91 -24.03
C GLY A 241 20.63 7.99 -22.85
N CYS A 242 21.22 8.18 -21.66
CA CYS A 242 20.90 7.36 -20.48
C CYS A 242 19.66 7.85 -19.72
N GLU A 243 18.88 6.91 -19.18
CA GLU A 243 17.91 7.22 -18.13
C GLU A 243 18.64 7.22 -16.78
N VAL A 244 18.52 8.34 -16.07
CA VAL A 244 19.04 8.49 -14.72
C VAL A 244 17.88 8.42 -13.75
N LYS A 245 17.98 7.54 -12.75
CA LYS A 245 16.95 7.35 -11.74
C LYS A 245 17.56 7.38 -10.34
N LEU A 246 17.09 8.29 -9.51
CA LEU A 246 17.36 8.33 -8.08
C LEU A 246 16.19 7.70 -7.35
N THR A 247 16.43 6.67 -6.55
CA THR A 247 15.40 6.04 -5.70
C THR A 247 15.73 6.20 -4.23
N VAL A 248 14.70 6.55 -3.46
CA VAL A 248 14.76 6.55 -2.00
C VAL A 248 14.09 5.27 -1.51
N GLU A 249 14.83 4.48 -0.75
CA GLU A 249 14.36 3.21 -0.19
C GLU A 249 14.30 3.27 1.33
N VAL A 250 13.44 2.42 1.89
CA VAL A 250 13.30 2.23 3.33
C VAL A 250 14.56 1.51 3.86
N PRO A 251 15.30 2.06 4.84
CA PRO A 251 16.37 1.37 5.54
C PRO A 251 15.73 0.29 6.40
N GLY A 252 16.16 -0.95 6.17
CA GLY A 252 15.53 -2.14 6.75
C GLY A 252 15.63 -2.27 8.28
N VAL A 253 16.31 -1.35 8.99
CA VAL A 253 16.61 -1.48 10.43
C VAL A 253 15.78 -0.53 11.30
N HIS A 254 15.15 0.51 10.74
CA HIS A 254 14.51 1.58 11.53
C HIS A 254 13.13 2.02 11.03
N ALA A 255 12.49 1.24 10.16
CA ALA A 255 11.20 1.62 9.60
C ALA A 255 10.07 0.72 10.11
N GLU A 256 8.97 1.35 10.52
CA GLU A 256 7.68 0.68 10.75
C GLU A 256 7.07 0.16 9.43
N THR A 257 7.42 0.79 8.31
CA THR A 257 6.93 0.41 6.98
C THR A 257 7.79 -0.69 6.38
N SER A 258 7.17 -1.78 5.88
CA SER A 258 7.93 -2.86 5.27
C SER A 258 8.65 -2.42 3.96
N PRO A 259 9.91 -2.85 3.73
CA PRO A 259 10.73 -2.39 2.60
C PRO A 259 10.15 -2.61 1.20
N GLY A 260 9.87 -1.54 0.44
CA GLY A 260 9.37 -1.66 -0.95
C GLY A 260 7.85 -1.61 -1.09
N LEU A 261 7.09 -1.42 0.00
CA LEU A 261 5.65 -1.08 -0.08
C LEU A 261 5.43 0.32 -0.62
N VAL A 262 6.34 1.23 -0.34
CA VAL A 262 6.37 2.55 -0.96
C VAL A 262 7.74 2.65 -1.62
N ARG A 263 7.84 3.31 -2.78
CA ARG A 263 9.12 3.69 -3.40
C ARG A 263 9.00 5.06 -4.06
N PHE A 264 9.83 6.01 -3.63
CA PHE A 264 10.00 7.27 -4.36
C PHE A 264 11.08 7.12 -5.44
N SER A 265 10.89 7.77 -6.58
CA SER A 265 11.93 7.96 -7.58
C SER A 265 11.87 9.31 -8.27
N ALA A 266 13.01 9.94 -8.51
CA ALA A 266 13.15 11.04 -9.46
C ALA A 266 13.94 10.56 -10.67
N ARG A 267 13.43 10.80 -11.89
CA ARG A 267 14.08 10.37 -13.13
C ARG A 267 14.15 11.47 -14.19
N PHE A 268 15.24 11.50 -14.94
CA PHE A 268 15.43 12.40 -16.08
C PHE A 268 16.17 11.66 -17.21
N GLY A 269 16.22 12.27 -18.40
CA GLY A 269 16.74 11.59 -19.60
C GLY A 269 15.84 10.46 -20.10
N HIS A 270 14.69 10.20 -19.48
CA HIS A 270 13.77 9.11 -19.84
C HIS A 270 12.86 9.43 -21.04
N VAL A 271 12.68 10.70 -21.41
CA VAL A 271 11.90 11.12 -22.61
C VAL A 271 12.83 11.74 -23.65
N ALA A 272 12.86 11.15 -24.85
CA ALA A 272 13.77 11.52 -25.96
C ALA A 272 13.83 13.03 -26.23
N MET A 273 12.67 13.65 -26.29
CA MET A 273 12.48 15.06 -26.64
C MET A 273 12.62 16.02 -25.45
N GLN A 274 12.70 15.49 -24.23
CA GLN A 274 12.65 16.24 -22.97
C GLN A 274 13.72 15.71 -22.02
N THR A 275 14.99 15.76 -22.45
CA THR A 275 16.12 15.19 -21.69
C THR A 275 16.33 15.85 -20.34
N ASN A 276 15.91 17.11 -20.20
CA ASN A 276 16.11 17.93 -19.02
C ASN A 276 14.91 17.91 -18.06
N ASP A 277 13.78 17.34 -18.49
CA ASP A 277 12.60 17.26 -17.64
C ASP A 277 12.78 16.16 -16.59
N VAL A 278 12.50 16.53 -15.35
CA VAL A 278 12.57 15.62 -14.21
C VAL A 278 11.15 15.19 -13.86
N GLU A 279 10.90 13.89 -13.94
CA GLU A 279 9.66 13.27 -13.47
C GLU A 279 9.92 12.68 -12.08
N ALA A 280 9.09 13.07 -11.11
CA ALA A 280 9.04 12.42 -9.82
C ALA A 280 7.89 11.40 -9.81
N SER A 281 8.11 10.27 -9.15
CA SER A 281 7.06 9.28 -8.92
C SER A 281 7.12 8.68 -7.53
N LEU A 282 5.94 8.42 -6.96
CA LEU A 282 5.77 7.61 -5.76
C LEU A 282 4.98 6.36 -6.13
N ARG A 283 5.62 5.20 -6.09
CA ARG A 283 4.94 3.91 -6.19
C ARG A 283 4.46 3.49 -4.82
N VAL A 284 3.19 3.10 -4.75
CA VAL A 284 2.50 2.67 -3.55
C VAL A 284 1.93 1.29 -3.82
N GLY A 285 2.55 0.28 -3.21
CA GLY A 285 2.13 -1.12 -3.24
C GLY A 285 0.76 -1.31 -2.58
N ALA A 286 0.11 -2.42 -2.90
CA ALA A 286 -1.25 -2.69 -2.46
C ALA A 286 -1.42 -2.66 -0.92
N GLY A 287 -0.43 -3.14 -0.17
CA GLY A 287 -0.42 -3.11 1.30
C GLY A 287 -0.40 -1.72 1.91
N ALA A 288 0.25 -0.75 1.26
CA ALA A 288 0.27 0.65 1.68
C ALA A 288 -1.02 1.41 1.29
N ARG A 289 -2.05 0.71 0.81
CA ARG A 289 -3.35 1.26 0.42
C ARG A 289 -4.49 0.78 1.33
N THR A 290 -4.13 0.33 2.53
CA THR A 290 -5.04 -0.04 3.60
C THR A 290 -4.50 0.46 4.95
N GLY A 291 -5.39 0.65 5.92
CA GLY A 291 -5.02 1.03 7.29
C GLY A 291 -4.33 2.39 7.41
N SER A 292 -3.64 2.60 8.52
CA SER A 292 -2.97 3.82 8.94
C SER A 292 -1.86 4.25 7.97
N LEU A 293 -1.15 3.30 7.38
CA LEU A 293 -0.12 3.56 6.38
C LEU A 293 -0.70 4.26 5.15
N HIS A 294 -1.92 3.89 4.74
CA HIS A 294 -2.57 4.55 3.62
C HIS A 294 -2.81 6.04 3.86
N VAL A 295 -3.29 6.40 5.05
CA VAL A 295 -3.52 7.80 5.44
C VAL A 295 -2.21 8.58 5.40
N ARG A 296 -1.15 8.04 6.03
CA ARG A 296 0.19 8.65 6.02
C ARG A 296 0.71 8.87 4.58
N VAL A 297 0.52 7.90 3.69
CA VAL A 297 0.92 8.01 2.27
C VAL A 297 0.13 9.07 1.53
N VAL A 298 -1.18 9.20 1.76
CA VAL A 298 -2.01 10.23 1.12
C VAL A 298 -1.58 11.64 1.56
N ASP A 299 -1.28 11.83 2.84
CA ASP A 299 -0.80 13.11 3.35
C ASP A 299 0.60 13.44 2.82
N ALA A 300 1.51 12.46 2.79
CA ALA A 300 2.84 12.64 2.23
C ALA A 300 2.78 12.97 0.73
N LEU A 301 1.90 12.31 -0.05
CA LEU A 301 1.68 12.63 -1.46
C LEU A 301 1.23 14.08 -1.67
N ARG A 302 0.42 14.64 -0.75
CA ARG A 302 0.02 16.05 -0.81
C ARG A 302 1.22 16.97 -0.61
N GLY A 303 2.08 16.68 0.36
CA GLY A 303 3.33 17.42 0.59
C GLY A 303 4.30 17.34 -0.59
N LEU A 304 4.49 16.14 -1.17
CA LEU A 304 5.38 15.94 -2.31
C LEU A 304 4.91 16.68 -3.57
N LYS A 305 3.60 16.75 -3.81
CA LYS A 305 3.05 17.45 -4.98
C LYS A 305 3.13 18.97 -4.88
N GLN A 306 3.25 19.53 -3.67
CA GLN A 306 3.51 20.96 -3.48
C GLN A 306 4.90 21.39 -3.95
N MET A 307 5.78 20.44 -4.30
CA MET A 307 7.11 20.69 -4.86
C MET A 307 7.12 20.98 -6.38
N SER A 308 6.02 20.69 -7.09
CA SER A 308 5.90 20.74 -8.56
C SER A 308 5.83 22.16 -9.11
#